data_AF-A0A3A4QMA7-F1
#
_entry.id   AF-A0A3A4QMA7-F1
#
_cell.length_a   1.000
_cell.length_b   1.000
_cell.length_c   1.000
_cell.angle_alpha   90.00
_cell.angle_beta   90.00
_cell.angle_gamma   90.00
#
_symmetry.space_group_name_H-M   'P 1'
#
loop_
_entity.id
_entity.type
_entity.pdbx_description
1 polymer ?
#
loop_
_entity_poly.entity_id
_entity_poly.type
_entity_poly.pdbx_seq_one_letter_code
_entity_poly.pdbx_strand_id
1 'polypeptide(L)'
;MPVINLQLPWKDGSIYQIGDTHEGTIAQSKSKIQEALYIIKNDKKSLWVHTGDAAESIMVDDPRYEQDQHTTPTADRQVESVVETFMPIAKNLLLMNMGNHEKKIRSMNMTFAICKGLGRINAYGSWTSIVNFSDKAGIQRWNALWTHGPNKKALNSTAGDAGQQIANTEAMLKKLLAPLHNAHYMGCGHFHKVVLRKPADMLYLTASGKHIDKAYTKQPDAGYIHPDLRWYGCNGGFLKQFLMGEDYPNDSLATIEPITYAETAGYAPVEMGLIKLNIRNYQLHSCEKVML
;
A
#
# COMPACT_ATOMS: atom_id res chain seq x y z
N MET A 1 -3.49 15.62 -7.86
CA MET A 1 -3.77 14.16 -7.95
C MET A 1 -3.65 13.76 -9.41
N PRO A 2 -2.55 13.09 -9.81
CA PRO A 2 -2.42 12.57 -11.17
C PRO A 2 -3.49 11.51 -11.45
N VAL A 3 -3.94 11.49 -12.71
CA VAL A 3 -4.84 10.47 -13.26
C VAL A 3 -4.07 9.75 -14.36
N ILE A 4 -3.90 8.45 -14.21
CA ILE A 4 -3.17 7.58 -15.13
C ILE A 4 -4.21 6.74 -15.88
N ASN A 5 -4.12 6.69 -17.20
CA ASN A 5 -4.93 5.78 -18.01
C ASN A 5 -4.03 4.63 -18.44
N LEU A 6 -4.36 3.41 -18.02
CA LEU A 6 -3.57 2.22 -18.31
C LEU A 6 -4.42 1.20 -19.07
N GLN A 7 -3.97 0.85 -20.27
CA GLN A 7 -4.45 -0.35 -20.93
C GLN A 7 -3.80 -1.58 -20.29
N LEU A 8 -4.62 -2.48 -19.76
CA LEU A 8 -4.13 -3.71 -19.14
C LEU A 8 -3.46 -4.59 -20.20
N PRO A 9 -2.21 -5.04 -19.98
CA PRO A 9 -1.51 -5.84 -20.99
C PRO A 9 -2.01 -7.30 -21.03
N TRP A 10 -2.81 -7.70 -20.04
CA TRP A 10 -3.37 -9.05 -19.89
C TRP A 10 -4.85 -9.01 -19.49
N LYS A 11 -5.55 -10.05 -19.91
CA LYS A 11 -6.94 -10.33 -19.52
C LYS A 11 -7.04 -10.74 -18.05
N ASP A 12 -6.10 -11.57 -17.61
CA ASP A 12 -6.04 -12.15 -16.27
C ASP A 12 -4.64 -11.97 -15.69
N GLY A 13 -4.55 -11.50 -14.44
CA GLY A 13 -3.28 -11.22 -13.76
C GLY A 13 -3.53 -10.57 -12.41
N SER A 14 -2.52 -9.88 -11.86
CA SER A 14 -2.59 -9.31 -10.52
C SER A 14 -1.98 -7.92 -10.42
N ILE A 15 -2.43 -7.14 -9.43
CA ILE A 15 -1.78 -5.89 -9.04
C ILE A 15 -1.48 -5.97 -7.54
N TYR A 16 -0.22 -5.78 -7.16
CA TYR A 16 0.24 -5.84 -5.78
C TYR A 16 0.36 -4.42 -5.20
N GLN A 17 -0.26 -4.17 -4.07
CA GLN A 17 -0.10 -2.93 -3.30
C GLN A 17 0.83 -3.19 -2.13
N ILE A 18 1.98 -2.53 -2.16
CA ILE A 18 3.01 -2.53 -1.11
C ILE A 18 3.27 -1.07 -0.71
N GLY A 19 3.93 -0.83 0.41
CA GLY A 19 4.31 0.49 0.89
C GLY A 19 5.03 0.39 2.22
N ASP A 20 5.35 1.54 2.80
CA ASP A 20 5.87 1.64 4.17
C ASP A 20 7.07 0.68 4.37
N THR A 21 8.03 0.74 3.43
CA THR A 21 9.25 -0.06 3.48
C THR A 21 10.37 0.58 4.26
N HIS A 22 10.33 1.90 4.47
CA HIS A 22 11.21 2.64 5.39
C HIS A 22 12.70 2.32 5.25
N GLU A 23 13.24 2.39 4.04
CA GLU A 23 14.67 2.21 3.81
C GLU A 23 15.51 3.23 4.60
N GLY A 24 16.55 2.77 5.28
CA GLY A 24 17.46 3.62 6.05
C GLY A 24 17.34 3.54 7.57
N THR A 25 16.42 2.73 8.09
CA THR A 25 16.35 2.37 9.52
C THR A 25 16.73 0.91 9.77
N ILE A 26 17.37 0.65 10.90
CA ILE A 26 17.64 -0.72 11.37
C ILE A 26 16.36 -1.51 11.65
N ALA A 27 15.25 -0.84 11.97
CA ALA A 27 13.97 -1.49 12.22
C ALA A 27 13.34 -2.07 10.95
N GLN A 28 13.84 -1.74 9.77
CA GLN A 28 13.35 -2.33 8.52
C GLN A 28 13.52 -3.86 8.51
N SER A 29 12.46 -4.58 8.13
CA SER A 29 12.53 -6.01 7.86
C SER A 29 12.90 -6.27 6.40
N LYS A 30 14.21 -6.35 6.14
CA LYS A 30 14.74 -6.59 4.79
C LYS A 30 14.32 -7.97 4.27
N SER A 31 14.37 -9.00 5.11
CA SER A 31 13.91 -10.36 4.78
C SER A 31 12.46 -10.36 4.26
N LYS A 32 11.54 -9.69 4.94
CA LYS A 32 10.13 -9.64 4.55
C LYS A 32 9.89 -8.79 3.30
N ILE A 33 10.67 -7.72 3.09
CA ILE A 33 10.67 -7.01 1.81
C ILE A 33 11.11 -7.96 0.68
N GLN A 34 12.20 -8.72 0.86
CA GLN A 34 12.66 -9.67 -0.16
C GLN A 34 11.63 -10.76 -0.45
N GLU A 35 10.92 -11.25 0.56
CA GLU A 35 9.81 -12.20 0.38
C GLU A 35 8.67 -11.59 -0.47
N ALA A 36 8.27 -10.35 -0.18
CA ALA A 36 7.27 -9.62 -0.97
C ALA A 36 7.73 -9.44 -2.43
N LEU A 37 8.97 -9.02 -2.64
CA LEU A 37 9.56 -8.83 -3.97
C LEU A 37 9.64 -10.16 -4.73
N TYR A 38 9.95 -11.27 -4.05
CA TYR A 38 9.97 -12.59 -4.64
C TYR A 38 8.58 -13.01 -5.14
N ILE A 39 7.53 -12.78 -4.35
CA ILE A 39 6.13 -13.05 -4.75
C ILE A 39 5.78 -12.25 -6.01
N ILE A 40 6.05 -10.94 -6.02
CA ILE A 40 5.74 -10.06 -7.16
C ILE A 40 6.53 -10.46 -8.40
N LYS A 41 7.84 -10.73 -8.25
CA LYS A 41 8.74 -11.08 -9.35
C LYS A 41 8.34 -12.39 -10.05
N ASN A 42 7.86 -13.37 -9.28
CA ASN A 42 7.48 -14.68 -9.83
C ASN A 42 6.08 -14.68 -10.46
N ASP A 43 5.25 -13.67 -10.17
CA ASP A 43 4.00 -13.46 -10.89
C ASP A 43 4.27 -12.74 -12.23
N LYS A 44 4.31 -13.53 -13.32
CA LYS A 44 4.63 -13.03 -14.67
C LYS A 44 3.62 -12.03 -15.24
N LYS A 45 2.39 -11.98 -14.71
CA LYS A 45 1.32 -11.09 -15.17
C LYS A 45 0.92 -10.14 -14.04
N SER A 46 1.92 -9.49 -13.46
CA SER A 46 1.77 -8.59 -12.34
C SER A 46 2.09 -7.14 -12.70
N LEU A 47 1.40 -6.24 -12.03
CA LEU A 47 1.87 -4.88 -11.75
C LEU A 47 2.02 -4.71 -10.25
N TRP A 48 2.70 -3.65 -9.83
CA TRP A 48 2.72 -3.29 -8.43
C TRP A 48 2.68 -1.77 -8.22
N VAL A 49 2.17 -1.39 -7.07
CA VAL A 49 2.04 -0.01 -6.60
C VAL A 49 2.75 0.12 -5.27
N HIS A 50 3.54 1.18 -5.10
CA HIS A 50 4.09 1.58 -3.81
C HIS A 50 3.27 2.74 -3.24
N THR A 51 2.70 2.62 -2.04
CA THR A 51 1.78 3.63 -1.48
C THR A 51 2.46 4.82 -0.82
N GLY A 52 3.77 4.75 -0.54
CA GLY A 52 4.58 5.82 0.05
C GLY A 52 5.51 5.28 1.13
N ASP A 53 6.32 6.15 1.73
CA ASP A 53 7.28 5.79 2.78
C ASP A 53 8.21 4.64 2.35
N ALA A 54 8.77 4.79 1.15
CA ALA A 54 9.82 3.92 0.63
C ALA A 54 11.12 4.10 1.41
N ALA A 55 11.38 5.33 1.87
CA ALA A 55 12.58 5.73 2.60
C ALA A 55 12.23 6.38 3.94
N GLU A 56 13.02 6.09 4.99
CA GLU A 56 12.79 6.60 6.34
C GLU A 56 12.96 8.12 6.43
N SER A 57 13.79 8.69 5.56
CA SER A 57 13.97 10.14 5.42
C SER A 57 14.37 10.84 6.72
N ILE A 58 15.09 10.14 7.59
CA ILE A 58 15.79 10.69 8.76
C ILE A 58 17.27 10.83 8.37
N MET A 59 17.77 12.06 8.38
CA MET A 59 19.15 12.42 8.04
C MET A 59 19.87 12.93 9.29
N VAL A 60 21.19 13.09 9.22
CA VAL A 60 22.03 13.51 10.37
C VAL A 60 21.62 14.82 11.06
N ASP A 61 20.84 15.67 10.38
CA ASP A 61 20.34 16.95 10.87
C ASP A 61 18.90 16.86 11.42
N ASP A 62 18.24 15.70 11.32
CA ASP A 62 16.93 15.46 11.94
C ASP A 62 17.09 15.18 13.44
N PRO A 63 16.32 15.82 14.34
CA PRO A 63 16.43 15.59 15.79
C PRO A 63 16.19 14.16 16.25
N ARG A 64 15.59 13.31 15.41
CA ARG A 64 15.34 11.89 15.66
C ARG A 64 16.49 10.99 15.19
N TYR A 65 17.53 11.57 14.58
CA TYR A 65 18.67 10.81 14.10
C TYR A 65 19.48 10.25 15.26
N GLU A 66 19.61 8.93 15.26
CA GLU A 66 20.48 8.17 16.16
C GLU A 66 21.42 7.33 15.29
N GLN A 67 22.73 7.44 15.52
CA GLN A 67 23.76 6.87 14.64
C GLN A 67 23.68 5.34 14.56
N ASP A 68 23.26 4.70 15.64
CA ASP A 68 23.08 3.25 15.75
C ASP A 68 21.75 2.79 15.16
N GLN A 69 20.76 3.68 14.98
CA GLN A 69 19.44 3.34 14.42
C GLN A 69 19.28 3.60 12.92
N HIS A 70 20.19 4.37 12.31
CA HIS A 70 20.06 4.80 10.92
C HIS A 70 21.24 4.33 10.07
N THR A 71 20.96 3.47 9.10
CA THR A 71 22.01 2.82 8.29
C THR A 71 22.45 3.66 7.08
N THR A 72 21.64 4.65 6.71
CA THR A 72 21.76 5.35 5.42
C THR A 72 21.44 6.83 5.60
N PRO A 73 22.36 7.65 6.13
CA PRO A 73 22.00 8.93 6.75
C PRO A 73 21.89 10.12 5.77
N THR A 74 21.90 9.87 4.46
CA THR A 74 21.68 10.91 3.44
C THR A 74 20.56 10.51 2.49
N ALA A 75 19.82 11.53 1.99
CA ALA A 75 18.71 11.31 1.07
C ALA A 75 19.14 10.56 -0.20
N ASP A 76 20.28 10.94 -0.81
CA ASP A 76 20.80 10.28 -2.02
C ASP A 76 21.06 8.78 -1.78
N ARG A 77 21.67 8.43 -0.65
CA ARG A 77 21.97 7.03 -0.32
C ARG A 77 20.70 6.22 -0.05
N GLN A 78 19.68 6.82 0.58
CA GLN A 78 18.39 6.14 0.75
C GLN A 78 17.71 5.93 -0.60
N VAL A 79 17.75 6.91 -1.50
CA VAL A 79 17.23 6.76 -2.87
C VAL A 79 17.96 5.63 -3.61
N GLU A 80 19.30 5.59 -3.56
CA GLU A 80 20.10 4.51 -4.15
C GLU A 80 19.68 3.13 -3.61
N SER A 81 19.58 2.98 -2.29
CA SER A 81 19.21 1.70 -1.66
C SER A 81 17.80 1.25 -2.02
N VAL A 82 16.83 2.17 -2.06
CA VAL A 82 15.47 1.87 -2.54
C VAL A 82 15.50 1.43 -4.01
N VAL A 83 16.25 2.14 -4.87
CA VAL A 83 16.37 1.80 -6.28
C VAL A 83 16.96 0.40 -6.45
N GLU A 84 18.04 0.07 -5.75
CA GLU A 84 18.64 -1.27 -5.76
C GLU A 84 17.65 -2.36 -5.32
N THR A 85 16.95 -2.12 -4.22
CA THR A 85 15.96 -3.04 -3.64
C THR A 85 14.84 -3.36 -4.63
N PHE A 86 14.27 -2.35 -5.30
CA PHE A 86 13.13 -2.52 -6.18
C PHE A 86 13.49 -2.76 -7.66
N MET A 87 14.76 -2.61 -8.05
CA MET A 87 15.24 -2.84 -9.43
C MET A 87 14.77 -4.17 -10.03
N PRO A 88 14.78 -5.31 -9.31
CA PRO A 88 14.36 -6.60 -9.87
C PRO A 88 12.92 -6.65 -10.37
N ILE A 89 12.04 -5.75 -9.92
CA ILE A 89 10.63 -5.66 -10.31
C ILE A 89 10.27 -4.31 -10.96
N ALA A 90 11.24 -3.44 -11.24
CA ALA A 90 11.03 -2.08 -11.77
C ALA A 90 10.17 -2.04 -13.03
N LYS A 91 10.34 -3.00 -13.95
CA LYS A 91 9.58 -3.08 -15.21
C LYS A 91 8.05 -3.21 -15.02
N ASN A 92 7.60 -3.65 -13.84
CA ASN A 92 6.18 -3.84 -13.53
C ASN A 92 5.64 -2.76 -12.57
N LEU A 93 6.42 -1.71 -12.27
CA LEU A 93 6.00 -0.61 -11.41
C LEU A 93 4.90 0.20 -12.10
N LEU A 94 3.67 0.10 -11.61
CA LEU A 94 2.54 0.89 -12.10
C LEU A 94 2.59 2.33 -11.58
N LEU A 95 2.82 2.47 -10.27
CA LEU A 95 2.72 3.74 -9.57
C LEU A 95 3.53 3.70 -8.28
N MET A 96 4.20 4.79 -7.94
CA MET A 96 4.81 5.01 -6.64
C MET A 96 4.38 6.37 -6.10
N ASN A 97 3.56 6.35 -5.05
CA ASN A 97 3.14 7.54 -4.34
C ASN A 97 4.23 7.98 -3.35
N MET A 98 4.14 9.24 -2.95
CA MET A 98 4.97 9.84 -1.91
C MET A 98 4.28 9.71 -0.54
N GLY A 99 5.01 9.31 0.49
CA GLY A 99 4.55 9.23 1.87
C GLY A 99 5.00 10.40 2.74
N ASN A 100 4.67 10.36 4.03
CA ASN A 100 5.02 11.46 4.93
C ASN A 100 6.50 11.53 5.28
N HIS A 101 7.25 10.43 5.15
CA HIS A 101 8.68 10.43 5.40
C HIS A 101 9.40 11.20 4.30
N GLU A 102 9.19 10.85 3.02
CA GLU A 102 9.85 11.56 1.91
C GLU A 102 9.54 13.06 1.91
N LYS A 103 8.32 13.47 2.33
CA LYS A 103 7.92 14.88 2.38
C LYS A 103 8.69 15.72 3.40
N LYS A 104 9.35 15.11 4.39
CA LYS A 104 10.17 15.84 5.35
C LYS A 104 11.41 16.42 4.68
N ILE A 105 11.91 15.77 3.63
CA ILE A 105 13.05 16.24 2.84
C ILE A 105 12.59 17.30 1.86
N ARG A 106 12.86 18.57 2.16
CA ARG A 106 12.47 19.71 1.30
C ARG A 106 13.45 19.98 0.15
N SER A 107 14.69 19.53 0.29
CA SER A 107 15.76 19.74 -0.69
C SER A 107 15.65 18.82 -1.92
N MET A 108 14.86 17.75 -1.84
CA MET A 108 14.75 16.74 -2.89
C MET A 108 13.36 16.14 -2.95
N ASN A 109 12.86 15.89 -4.16
CA ASN A 109 11.73 15.00 -4.37
C ASN A 109 12.23 13.55 -4.46
N MET A 110 12.33 12.87 -3.32
CA MET A 110 12.88 11.51 -3.23
C MET A 110 12.08 10.50 -4.06
N THR A 111 10.75 10.53 -4.00
CA THR A 111 9.88 9.63 -4.77
C THR A 111 10.11 9.77 -6.28
N PHE A 112 10.28 11.01 -6.78
CA PHE A 112 10.62 11.25 -8.18
C PHE A 112 12.02 10.72 -8.52
N ALA A 113 13.00 10.96 -7.64
CA ALA A 113 14.37 10.47 -7.82
C ALA A 113 14.43 8.93 -7.86
N ILE A 114 13.68 8.25 -7.00
CA ILE A 114 13.51 6.78 -7.00
C ILE A 114 12.89 6.32 -8.32
N CYS A 115 11.77 6.91 -8.75
CA CYS A 115 11.13 6.57 -10.02
C CYS A 115 12.07 6.77 -11.22
N LYS A 116 12.89 7.84 -11.20
CA LYS A 116 13.91 8.10 -12.20
C LYS A 116 15.00 7.02 -12.18
N GLY A 117 15.52 6.65 -11.00
CA GLY A 117 16.52 5.59 -10.83
C GLY A 117 16.04 4.22 -11.28
N LEU A 118 14.75 3.91 -11.08
CA LEU A 118 14.12 2.69 -11.58
C LEU A 118 13.84 2.71 -13.10
N GLY A 119 14.13 3.81 -13.81
CA GLY A 119 13.79 3.98 -15.23
C GLY A 119 12.28 4.09 -15.49
N ARG A 120 11.51 4.47 -14.47
CA ARG A 120 10.03 4.50 -14.46
C ARG A 120 9.50 5.85 -14.01
N ILE A 121 10.04 6.93 -14.56
CA ILE A 121 9.60 8.30 -14.26
C ILE A 121 8.09 8.51 -14.47
N ASN A 122 7.48 7.78 -15.42
CA ASN A 122 6.05 7.80 -15.69
C ASN A 122 5.18 7.13 -14.60
N ALA A 123 5.78 6.37 -13.69
CA ALA A 123 5.12 5.78 -12.53
C ALA A 123 5.13 6.71 -11.31
N TYR A 124 5.75 7.90 -11.40
CA TYR A 124 5.75 8.87 -10.32
C TYR A 124 4.32 9.33 -9.99
N GLY A 125 3.88 9.01 -8.78
CA GLY A 125 2.63 9.45 -8.19
C GLY A 125 2.79 10.70 -7.33
N SER A 126 1.67 11.26 -6.88
CA SER A 126 1.69 12.30 -5.84
C SER A 126 1.39 11.67 -4.46
N TRP A 127 0.76 12.41 -3.56
CA TRP A 127 0.18 11.85 -2.32
C TRP A 127 -0.97 10.88 -2.59
N THR A 128 -1.73 11.17 -3.65
CA THR A 128 -2.91 10.43 -4.09
C THR A 128 -2.89 10.37 -5.60
N SER A 129 -3.20 9.22 -6.17
CA SER A 129 -3.19 8.99 -7.61
C SER A 129 -4.37 8.09 -7.98
N ILE A 130 -4.96 8.34 -9.15
CA ILE A 130 -6.04 7.52 -9.72
C ILE A 130 -5.49 6.81 -10.94
N VAL A 131 -5.87 5.55 -11.12
CA VAL A 131 -5.61 4.79 -12.35
C VAL A 131 -6.92 4.29 -12.93
N ASN A 132 -7.20 4.64 -14.18
CA ASN A 132 -8.29 4.07 -14.97
C ASN A 132 -7.73 2.92 -15.79
N PHE A 133 -8.34 1.75 -15.67
CA PHE A 133 -7.92 0.54 -16.37
C PHE A 133 -8.84 0.28 -17.55
N SER A 134 -8.25 0.13 -18.74
CA SER A 134 -8.95 -0.25 -19.95
C SER A 134 -8.53 -1.62 -20.46
N ASP A 135 -9.40 -2.25 -21.24
CA ASP A 135 -9.07 -3.48 -21.95
C ASP A 135 -8.27 -3.21 -23.24
N LYS A 136 -7.97 -4.28 -23.99
CA LYS A 136 -7.25 -4.20 -25.27
C LYS A 136 -7.96 -3.36 -26.35
N ALA A 137 -9.28 -3.17 -26.25
CA ALA A 137 -10.03 -2.30 -27.16
C ALA A 137 -10.05 -0.84 -26.71
N GLY A 138 -9.43 -0.53 -25.56
CA GLY A 138 -9.41 0.82 -24.98
C GLY A 138 -10.67 1.15 -24.17
N ILE A 139 -11.57 0.18 -23.95
CA ILE A 139 -12.79 0.39 -23.17
C ILE A 139 -12.41 0.39 -21.69
N GLN A 140 -12.71 1.47 -20.98
CA GLN A 140 -12.51 1.53 -19.53
C GLN A 140 -13.38 0.47 -18.84
N ARG A 141 -12.75 -0.35 -18.00
CA ARG A 141 -13.40 -1.45 -17.29
C ARG A 141 -13.56 -1.20 -15.80
N TRP A 142 -12.59 -0.52 -15.19
CA TRP A 142 -12.62 -0.17 -13.78
C TRP A 142 -11.56 0.90 -13.47
N ASN A 143 -11.52 1.37 -12.24
CA ASN A 143 -10.55 2.35 -11.76
C ASN A 143 -10.17 2.10 -10.31
N ALA A 144 -9.01 2.58 -9.92
CA ALA A 144 -8.51 2.49 -8.56
C ALA A 144 -7.95 3.84 -8.10
N LEU A 145 -8.05 4.10 -6.80
CA LEU A 145 -7.34 5.17 -6.13
C LEU A 145 -6.31 4.58 -5.19
N TRP A 146 -5.08 5.09 -5.23
CA TRP A 146 -4.07 4.83 -4.21
C TRP A 146 -3.63 6.13 -3.57
N THR A 147 -3.47 6.13 -2.25
CA THR A 147 -2.89 7.24 -1.50
C THR A 147 -1.93 6.70 -0.45
N HIS A 148 -1.05 7.52 0.10
CA HIS A 148 -0.29 7.08 1.27
C HIS A 148 -1.22 6.90 2.49
N GLY A 149 -2.05 7.90 2.77
CA GLY A 149 -3.01 7.86 3.89
C GLY A 149 -3.16 9.26 4.50
N PRO A 150 -4.02 9.43 5.52
CA PRO A 150 -4.10 10.67 6.29
C PRO A 150 -3.17 10.66 7.53
N ASN A 151 -2.20 11.58 7.59
CA ASN A 151 -1.18 11.66 8.66
C ASN A 151 -1.67 11.80 10.11
N LYS A 152 -2.93 12.18 10.34
CA LYS A 152 -3.46 12.55 11.68
C LYS A 152 -4.57 11.62 12.16
N LYS A 153 -4.63 10.42 11.61
CA LYS A 153 -5.65 9.43 11.97
C LYS A 153 -4.97 8.11 12.27
N ALA A 154 -5.65 7.29 13.05
CA ALA A 154 -5.19 5.95 13.37
C ALA A 154 -6.22 4.93 12.88
N LEU A 155 -5.75 3.75 12.53
CA LEU A 155 -6.57 2.61 12.16
C LEU A 155 -6.60 1.59 13.32
N ASN A 156 -7.06 2.05 14.49
CA ASN A 156 -7.12 1.27 15.73
C ASN A 156 -8.56 1.13 16.25
N SER A 157 -8.89 -0.04 16.80
CA SER A 157 -10.13 -0.28 17.54
C SER A 157 -9.82 -0.68 18.98
N THR A 158 -10.62 -0.18 19.92
CA THR A 158 -10.53 -0.49 21.36
C THR A 158 -11.59 -1.50 21.80
N ALA A 159 -12.29 -2.15 20.86
CA ALA A 159 -13.30 -3.16 21.19
C ALA A 159 -12.65 -4.36 21.91
N GLY A 160 -13.37 -5.01 22.83
CA GLY A 160 -12.84 -6.15 23.58
C GLY A 160 -12.78 -7.47 22.79
N ASP A 161 -13.59 -7.61 21.74
CA ASP A 161 -13.65 -8.80 20.88
C ASP A 161 -12.88 -8.59 19.57
N ALA A 162 -12.13 -9.61 19.14
CA ALA A 162 -11.30 -9.55 17.93
C ALA A 162 -12.14 -9.38 16.65
N GLY A 163 -13.30 -10.02 16.56
CA GLY A 163 -14.21 -9.86 15.42
C GLY A 163 -14.72 -8.43 15.30
N GLN A 164 -15.12 -7.83 16.42
CA GLN A 164 -15.54 -6.43 16.48
C GLN A 164 -14.39 -5.46 16.17
N GLN A 165 -13.16 -5.75 16.62
CA GLN A 165 -11.99 -4.95 16.29
C GLN A 165 -11.74 -4.94 14.77
N ILE A 166 -11.80 -6.11 14.11
CA ILE A 166 -11.65 -6.22 12.65
C ILE A 166 -12.73 -5.44 11.93
N ALA A 167 -14.00 -5.65 12.29
CA ALA A 167 -15.14 -4.97 11.67
C ALA A 167 -15.05 -3.44 11.83
N ASN A 168 -14.67 -2.95 13.02
CA ASN A 168 -14.47 -1.53 13.28
C ASN A 168 -13.31 -0.96 12.44
N THR A 169 -12.20 -1.68 12.38
CA THR A 169 -11.00 -1.28 11.62
C THR A 169 -11.33 -1.15 10.12
N GLU A 170 -12.05 -2.13 9.56
CA GLU A 170 -12.53 -2.09 8.17
C GLU A 170 -13.52 -0.94 7.93
N ALA A 171 -14.46 -0.72 8.85
CA ALA A 171 -15.44 0.37 8.76
C ALA A 171 -14.75 1.75 8.80
N MET A 172 -13.72 1.90 9.64
CA MET A 172 -12.91 3.11 9.66
C MET A 172 -12.13 3.29 8.36
N LEU A 173 -11.50 2.24 7.82
CA LEU A 173 -10.80 2.32 6.53
C LEU A 173 -11.75 2.82 5.43
N LYS A 174 -12.97 2.28 5.35
CA LYS A 174 -14.02 2.78 4.45
C LYS A 174 -14.29 4.26 4.68
N LYS A 175 -14.57 4.66 5.93
CA LYS A 175 -14.90 6.06 6.29
C LYS A 175 -13.79 7.03 5.87
N LEU A 176 -12.54 6.60 5.92
CA LEU A 176 -11.38 7.39 5.52
C LEU A 176 -11.27 7.56 4.01
N LEU A 177 -11.43 6.46 3.27
CA LEU A 177 -11.15 6.44 1.83
C LEU A 177 -12.37 6.78 0.98
N ALA A 178 -13.58 6.36 1.37
CA ALA A 178 -14.80 6.54 0.57
C ALA A 178 -15.08 7.98 0.09
N PRO A 179 -14.81 9.03 0.88
CA PRO A 179 -15.03 10.41 0.45
C PRO A 179 -14.00 10.91 -0.59
N LEU A 180 -12.86 10.23 -0.75
CA LEU A 180 -11.76 10.75 -1.56
C LEU A 180 -12.03 10.67 -3.07
N HIS A 181 -12.69 9.61 -3.52
CA HIS A 181 -12.99 9.41 -4.93
C HIS A 181 -14.03 8.31 -5.16
N ASN A 182 -14.54 8.23 -6.39
CA ASN A 182 -15.43 7.18 -6.86
C ASN A 182 -14.62 6.12 -7.64
N ALA A 183 -14.12 5.10 -6.96
CA ALA A 183 -13.31 4.03 -7.55
C ALA A 183 -13.76 2.63 -7.14
N HIS A 184 -13.48 1.63 -7.97
CA HIS A 184 -13.76 0.22 -7.68
C HIS A 184 -12.90 -0.30 -6.53
N TYR A 185 -11.66 0.17 -6.48
CA TYR A 185 -10.70 -0.10 -5.42
C TYR A 185 -10.13 1.20 -4.84
N MET A 186 -9.98 1.25 -3.52
CA MET A 186 -9.33 2.36 -2.83
C MET A 186 -8.29 1.82 -1.85
N GLY A 187 -7.03 2.20 -2.06
CA GLY A 187 -5.87 1.69 -1.33
C GLY A 187 -5.12 2.76 -0.54
N CYS A 188 -4.61 2.41 0.64
CA CYS A 188 -3.61 3.20 1.36
C CYS A 188 -2.51 2.38 2.04
N GLY A 189 -1.45 3.05 2.50
CA GLY A 189 -0.45 2.53 3.42
C GLY A 189 -0.58 3.21 4.78
N HIS A 190 0.53 3.72 5.32
CA HIS A 190 0.65 4.62 6.49
C HIS A 190 0.28 4.02 7.86
N PHE A 191 -0.72 3.15 7.91
CA PHE A 191 -1.21 2.60 9.19
C PHE A 191 -0.47 1.34 9.64
N HIS A 192 0.41 0.80 8.80
CA HIS A 192 1.18 -0.43 9.02
C HIS A 192 0.31 -1.63 9.40
N LYS A 193 -0.87 -1.73 8.78
CA LYS A 193 -1.86 -2.79 9.02
C LYS A 193 -2.41 -3.32 7.71
N VAL A 194 -2.45 -4.64 7.57
CA VAL A 194 -3.02 -5.33 6.41
C VAL A 194 -4.53 -5.44 6.60
N VAL A 195 -5.26 -4.40 6.19
CA VAL A 195 -6.72 -4.32 6.31
C VAL A 195 -7.36 -4.43 4.94
N LEU A 196 -8.42 -5.23 4.82
CA LEU A 196 -9.13 -5.39 3.56
C LEU A 196 -10.62 -5.47 3.82
N ARG A 197 -11.37 -4.48 3.34
CA ARG A 197 -12.82 -4.48 3.38
C ARG A 197 -13.37 -4.82 2.00
N LYS A 198 -14.17 -5.87 1.94
CA LYS A 198 -14.86 -6.31 0.71
C LYS A 198 -16.11 -5.44 0.46
N PRO A 199 -16.60 -5.38 -0.80
CA PRO A 199 -17.95 -4.93 -1.10
C PRO A 199 -18.97 -5.69 -0.24
N ALA A 200 -20.00 -4.99 0.22
CA ALA A 200 -21.12 -5.59 0.93
C ALA A 200 -22.15 -6.11 -0.08
N ASP A 201 -22.49 -7.39 0.04
CA ASP A 201 -23.59 -8.00 -0.70
C ASP A 201 -24.91 -7.66 -0.01
N MET A 202 -25.64 -6.68 -0.53
CA MET A 202 -26.95 -6.29 0.00
C MET A 202 -28.06 -6.87 -0.88
N LEU A 203 -28.99 -7.57 -0.24
CA LEU A 203 -30.24 -8.00 -0.87
C LEU A 203 -31.18 -6.80 -0.99
N TYR A 204 -31.72 -6.56 -2.17
CA TYR A 204 -32.76 -5.57 -2.40
C TYR A 204 -33.90 -6.15 -3.25
N LEU A 205 -35.05 -5.51 -3.15
CA LEU A 205 -36.22 -5.81 -3.96
C LEU A 205 -36.24 -4.89 -5.17
N THR A 206 -36.51 -5.43 -6.35
CA THR A 206 -36.76 -4.67 -7.56
C THR A 206 -38.22 -4.85 -7.98
N ALA A 207 -38.86 -3.79 -8.47
CA ALA A 207 -40.22 -3.87 -9.00
C ALA A 207 -40.22 -3.55 -10.48
N SER A 208 -40.79 -4.45 -11.29
CA SER A 208 -40.92 -4.30 -12.75
C SER A 208 -42.36 -3.94 -13.19
N GLY A 209 -43.10 -3.21 -12.33
CA GLY A 209 -44.50 -2.83 -12.57
C GLY A 209 -45.51 -3.99 -12.55
N LYS A 210 -45.07 -5.25 -12.69
CA LYS A 210 -45.90 -6.46 -12.65
C LYS A 210 -45.45 -7.49 -11.61
N HIS A 211 -44.17 -7.49 -11.23
CA HIS A 211 -43.59 -8.41 -10.26
C HIS A 211 -42.64 -7.69 -9.30
N ILE A 212 -42.49 -8.26 -8.10
CA ILE A 212 -41.43 -7.93 -7.17
C ILE A 212 -40.39 -9.05 -7.24
N ASP A 213 -39.19 -8.70 -7.67
CA ASP A 213 -38.05 -9.60 -7.78
C ASP A 213 -37.02 -9.30 -6.68
N LYS A 214 -36.14 -10.27 -6.43
CA LYS A 214 -35.00 -10.14 -5.51
C LYS A 214 -33.72 -10.02 -6.33
N ALA A 215 -32.86 -9.09 -5.95
CA ALA A 215 -31.53 -8.95 -6.54
C ALA A 215 -30.50 -8.65 -5.44
N TYR A 216 -29.25 -9.04 -5.68
CA TYR A 216 -28.12 -8.64 -4.86
C TYR A 216 -27.37 -7.51 -5.54
N THR A 217 -26.76 -6.64 -4.74
CA THR A 217 -25.95 -5.54 -5.26
C THR A 217 -24.80 -6.07 -6.11
N LYS A 218 -24.61 -5.47 -7.28
CA LYS A 218 -23.49 -5.76 -8.18
C LYS A 218 -22.68 -4.50 -8.35
N GLN A 219 -21.36 -4.64 -8.48
CA GLN A 219 -20.52 -3.51 -8.88
C GLN A 219 -20.95 -3.03 -10.27
N PRO A 220 -21.26 -1.74 -10.45
CA PRO A 220 -21.56 -1.20 -11.76
C PRO A 220 -20.27 -1.09 -12.59
N ASP A 221 -20.36 -1.34 -13.91
CA ASP A 221 -19.21 -1.24 -14.82
C ASP A 221 -18.73 0.23 -15.01
N ALA A 222 -19.61 1.21 -14.84
CA ALA A 222 -19.32 2.63 -15.02
C ALA A 222 -20.23 3.54 -14.18
N GLY A 223 -19.83 4.80 -14.04
CA GLY A 223 -20.61 5.82 -13.32
C GLY A 223 -20.36 5.82 -11.81
N TYR A 224 -21.36 6.25 -11.03
CA TYR A 224 -21.27 6.29 -9.57
C TYR A 224 -21.27 4.88 -8.96
N ILE A 225 -20.25 4.56 -8.17
CA ILE A 225 -20.11 3.32 -7.43
C ILE A 225 -20.44 3.62 -5.98
N HIS A 226 -21.52 3.05 -5.44
CA HIS A 226 -21.86 3.25 -4.04
C HIS A 226 -20.69 2.80 -3.12
N PRO A 227 -20.34 3.52 -2.04
CA PRO A 227 -19.23 3.15 -1.14
C PRO A 227 -19.28 1.73 -0.58
N ASP A 228 -20.46 1.14 -0.41
CA ASP A 228 -20.59 -0.25 0.01
C ASP A 228 -20.27 -1.26 -1.08
N LEU A 229 -20.19 -0.84 -2.33
CA LEU A 229 -19.84 -1.69 -3.46
C LEU A 229 -18.37 -1.59 -3.84
N ARG A 230 -17.53 -0.90 -3.04
CA ARG A 230 -16.12 -0.70 -3.35
C ARG A 230 -15.23 -1.60 -2.48
N TRP A 231 -14.08 -1.96 -3.01
CA TRP A 231 -13.00 -2.57 -2.23
C TRP A 231 -12.18 -1.48 -1.54
N TYR A 232 -11.77 -1.75 -0.29
CA TYR A 232 -10.84 -0.88 0.45
C TYR A 232 -9.69 -1.70 1.01
N GLY A 233 -8.46 -1.30 0.72
CA GLY A 233 -7.25 -2.00 1.19
C GLY A 233 -6.27 -1.07 1.89
N CYS A 234 -5.64 -1.57 2.95
CA CYS A 234 -4.47 -0.99 3.58
C CYS A 234 -3.34 -2.01 3.52
N ASN A 235 -2.17 -1.63 3.00
CA ASN A 235 -1.00 -2.50 3.08
C ASN A 235 -0.39 -2.44 4.49
N GLY A 236 0.37 -3.49 4.80
CA GLY A 236 1.19 -3.56 6.00
C GLY A 236 2.39 -2.62 5.94
N GLY A 237 3.17 -2.60 7.02
CA GLY A 237 4.45 -1.91 7.07
C GLY A 237 5.59 -2.90 7.29
N PHE A 238 6.78 -2.57 6.81
CA PHE A 238 7.99 -3.40 6.97
C PHE A 238 8.91 -2.87 8.08
N LEU A 239 8.34 -2.16 9.06
CA LEU A 239 9.03 -1.65 10.25
C LEU A 239 8.78 -2.56 11.45
N LYS A 240 9.80 -3.28 11.89
CA LYS A 240 9.75 -4.09 13.10
C LYS A 240 9.55 -3.20 14.33
N GLN A 241 8.75 -3.69 15.26
CA GLN A 241 8.64 -3.10 16.58
C GLN A 241 9.87 -3.44 17.45
N PHE A 242 10.44 -4.63 17.28
CA PHE A 242 11.56 -5.13 18.08
C PHE A 242 12.75 -5.51 17.18
N LEU A 243 13.97 -5.20 17.61
CA LEU A 243 15.21 -5.53 16.89
C LEU A 243 15.72 -6.92 17.27
N MET A 244 14.93 -7.95 16.96
CA MET A 244 15.30 -9.35 17.17
C MET A 244 14.90 -10.19 15.95
N GLY A 245 15.54 -11.35 15.76
CA GLY A 245 15.17 -12.34 14.75
C GLY A 245 16.16 -12.46 13.59
N GLU A 246 15.71 -12.98 12.44
CA GLU A 246 16.56 -13.36 11.30
C GLU A 246 17.44 -12.24 10.76
N ASP A 247 16.98 -10.99 10.86
CA ASP A 247 17.74 -9.81 10.43
C ASP A 247 18.84 -9.40 11.44
N TYR A 248 18.82 -9.91 12.67
CA TYR A 248 19.75 -9.59 13.76
C TYR A 248 20.12 -10.86 14.58
N PRO A 249 21.07 -11.69 14.10
CA PRO A 249 21.59 -12.80 14.90
C PRO A 249 22.25 -12.27 16.18
N ASN A 250 22.06 -12.96 17.30
CA ASN A 250 22.39 -12.51 18.68
C ASN A 250 23.79 -11.89 18.88
N ASP A 251 24.76 -12.21 18.03
CA ASP A 251 26.13 -11.69 18.10
C ASP A 251 26.29 -10.26 17.57
N SER A 252 25.30 -9.71 16.83
CA SER A 252 25.34 -8.34 16.28
C SER A 252 24.75 -7.27 17.20
N LEU A 253 24.07 -7.66 18.29
CA LEU A 253 23.42 -6.75 19.23
C LEU A 253 24.36 -6.20 20.32
N ALA A 254 25.61 -6.64 20.38
CA ALA A 254 26.56 -6.21 21.41
C ALA A 254 26.94 -4.71 21.32
N THR A 255 26.60 -4.03 20.22
CA THR A 255 26.98 -2.63 19.95
C THR A 255 25.81 -1.71 19.61
N ILE A 256 24.56 -2.19 19.67
CA ILE A 256 23.36 -1.43 19.28
C ILE A 256 22.36 -1.52 20.43
N GLU A 257 21.78 -0.39 20.83
CA GLU A 257 20.67 -0.41 21.79
C GLU A 257 19.45 -1.04 21.08
N PRO A 258 18.95 -2.21 21.53
CA PRO A 258 17.99 -3.01 20.76
C PRO A 258 16.55 -2.48 20.83
N ILE A 259 16.39 -1.18 21.12
CA ILE A 259 15.10 -0.55 21.41
C ILE A 259 14.72 0.34 20.23
N THR A 260 13.56 0.10 19.62
CA THR A 260 13.06 0.99 18.57
C THR A 260 12.23 2.15 19.11
N TYR A 261 12.07 3.20 18.31
CA TYR A 261 11.08 4.24 18.60
C TYR A 261 9.65 3.67 18.74
N ALA A 262 9.28 2.67 17.94
CA ALA A 262 7.95 2.08 18.01
C ALA A 262 7.71 1.32 19.33
N GLU A 263 8.76 0.70 19.87
CA GLU A 263 8.76 0.08 21.18
C GLU A 263 8.58 1.11 22.30
N THR A 264 9.43 2.16 22.33
CA THR A 264 9.36 3.20 23.36
C THR A 264 8.06 4.01 23.32
N ALA A 265 7.50 4.23 22.13
CA ALA A 265 6.22 4.90 21.94
C ALA A 265 5.01 4.01 22.29
N GLY A 266 5.22 2.71 22.53
CA GLY A 266 4.13 1.77 22.87
C GLY A 266 3.15 1.56 21.71
N TYR A 267 3.62 1.61 20.46
CA TYR A 267 2.74 1.37 19.32
C TYR A 267 2.28 -0.09 19.26
N ALA A 268 1.13 -0.30 18.62
CA ALA A 268 0.66 -1.64 18.33
C ALA A 268 1.62 -2.33 17.34
N PRO A 269 1.70 -3.67 17.36
CA PRO A 269 2.48 -4.42 16.39
C PRO A 269 2.08 -4.07 14.95
N VAL A 270 3.09 -3.97 14.08
CA VAL A 270 2.84 -3.85 12.64
C VAL A 270 2.39 -5.19 12.08
N GLU A 271 1.55 -5.15 11.05
CA GLU A 271 1.31 -6.32 10.21
C GLU A 271 2.19 -6.20 8.97
N MET A 272 2.99 -7.23 8.70
CA MET A 272 3.80 -7.30 7.49
C MET A 272 3.01 -8.01 6.39
N GLY A 273 2.86 -7.34 5.26
CA GLY A 273 2.10 -7.89 4.16
C GLY A 273 1.64 -6.86 3.16
N LEU A 274 1.01 -7.37 2.12
CA LEU A 274 0.57 -6.61 0.96
C LEU A 274 -0.88 -6.93 0.62
N ILE A 275 -1.50 -6.09 -0.21
CA ILE A 275 -2.80 -6.38 -0.80
C ILE A 275 -2.62 -6.80 -2.25
N LYS A 276 -3.20 -7.93 -2.64
CA LYS A 276 -3.19 -8.42 -4.01
C LYS A 276 -4.57 -8.26 -4.62
N LEU A 277 -4.66 -7.53 -5.72
CA LEU A 277 -5.85 -7.36 -6.54
C LEU A 277 -5.80 -8.41 -7.65
N ASN A 278 -6.82 -9.25 -7.74
CA ASN A 278 -6.95 -10.28 -8.76
C ASN A 278 -7.80 -9.77 -9.91
N ILE A 279 -7.22 -9.73 -11.11
CA ILE A 279 -7.88 -9.28 -12.33
C ILE A 279 -8.30 -10.51 -13.14
N ARG A 280 -9.56 -10.51 -13.58
CA ARG A 280 -10.13 -11.51 -14.49
C ARG A 280 -10.94 -10.83 -15.56
N ASN A 281 -10.76 -11.22 -16.81
CA ASN A 281 -11.48 -10.60 -17.94
C ASN A 281 -11.38 -9.06 -17.98
N TYR A 282 -10.20 -8.50 -17.66
CA TYR A 282 -9.94 -7.06 -17.53
C TYR A 282 -10.70 -6.33 -16.42
N GLN A 283 -11.41 -7.06 -15.55
CA GLN A 283 -12.15 -6.50 -14.42
C GLN A 283 -11.49 -6.88 -13.09
N LEU A 284 -11.63 -6.00 -12.09
CA LEU A 284 -11.29 -6.33 -10.72
C LEU A 284 -12.25 -7.40 -10.20
N HIS A 285 -11.74 -8.60 -9.94
CA HIS A 285 -12.55 -9.74 -9.52
C HIS A 285 -12.56 -9.91 -8.00
N SER A 286 -11.38 -9.89 -7.38
CA SER A 286 -11.25 -10.00 -5.93
C SER A 286 -10.02 -9.26 -5.44
N CYS A 287 -9.96 -9.04 -4.13
CA CYS A 287 -8.74 -8.65 -3.43
C CYS A 287 -8.46 -9.65 -2.32
N GLU A 288 -7.18 -9.85 -2.00
CA GLU A 288 -6.74 -10.72 -0.90
C GLU A 288 -5.61 -10.07 -0.10
N LYS A 289 -5.56 -10.40 1.19
CA LYS A 289 -4.42 -10.08 2.06
C LYS A 289 -3.34 -11.13 1.82
N VAL A 290 -2.09 -10.71 1.67
CA VAL A 290 -0.93 -11.60 1.63
C VAL A 290 -0.06 -11.24 2.83
N MET A 291 -0.10 -12.10 3.84
CA MET A 291 0.70 -11.97 5.06
C MET A 291 2.09 -12.57 4.82
N LEU A 292 3.11 -11.99 5.44
CA LEU A 292 4.51 -12.41 5.35
C LEU A 292 5.02 -12.78 6.74
#